data_AF-A0A5N4DJX0-F1
#
_entry.id   AF-A0A5N4DJX0-F1
#
_cell.length_a   1.000
_cell.length_b   1.000
_cell.length_c   1.000
_cell.angle_alpha   90.00
_cell.angle_beta   90.00
_cell.angle_gamma   90.00
#
_symmetry.space_group_name_H-M   'P 1'
#
loop_
_entity.id
_entity.type
_entity.pdbx_description
1 polymer ?
#
loop_
_entity_poly.entity_id
_entity_poly.type
_entity_poly.pdbx_seq_one_letter_code
_entity_poly.pdbx_strand_id
1 'polypeptide(L)'
;MSLYCGIACRRKSFWCYRQLSTYVTKTRYLFELKEDDDACKKAQQTGAFYLFHNLAPLLQKSGHQYLAPQHSLFELERLLGKFGQDSQRIEDSVLIGCSEQQEAWFALDLGLNSSSSINGT
;
A
#
# COMPACT_ATOMS: atom_id res chain seq x y z
N MET A 1 30.73 49.71 24.23
CA MET A 1 29.31 49.30 24.00
C MET A 1 29.12 49.29 22.48
N SER A 2 28.75 48.23 21.78
CA SER A 2 27.79 47.16 22.04
C SER A 2 28.28 45.88 21.35
N LEU A 3 28.29 44.75 22.06
CA LEU A 3 28.58 43.43 21.49
C LEU A 3 27.30 42.90 20.83
N TYR A 4 27.19 43.03 19.51
CA TYR A 4 26.17 42.31 18.75
C TYR A 4 26.59 40.84 18.63
N CYS A 5 26.18 40.03 19.60
CA CYS A 5 26.25 38.58 19.52
C CYS A 5 25.14 38.11 18.57
N GLY A 6 25.49 37.94 17.29
CA GLY A 6 24.65 37.28 16.31
C GLY A 6 24.52 35.80 16.63
N ILE A 7 23.62 35.45 17.54
CA ILE A 7 23.23 34.06 17.77
C ILE A 7 22.32 33.69 16.61
N ALA A 8 22.90 33.01 15.62
CA ALA A 8 22.14 32.20 14.67
C ALA A 8 21.33 31.20 15.50
N CYS A 9 20.07 31.52 15.75
CA CYS A 9 19.08 30.57 16.24
C CYS A 9 18.90 29.52 15.14
N ARG A 10 19.81 28.55 15.09
CA ARG A 10 19.57 27.24 14.49
C ARG A 10 18.23 26.82 15.06
N ARG A 11 17.20 26.82 14.22
CA ARG A 11 15.93 26.14 14.50
C ARG A 11 16.26 24.67 14.66
N LYS A 12 16.77 24.29 15.84
CA LYS A 12 16.52 22.97 16.40
C LYS A 12 15.02 23.00 16.60
N SER A 13 14.29 22.56 15.57
CA SER A 13 12.90 22.15 15.71
C SER A 13 12.95 21.13 16.84
N PHE A 14 12.66 21.60 18.05
CA PHE A 14 12.36 20.75 19.17
C PHE A 14 11.28 19.83 18.64
N TRP A 15 11.66 18.58 18.40
CA TRP A 15 10.78 17.44 18.32
C TRP A 15 10.10 17.31 19.70
N CYS A 16 9.29 18.30 20.05
CA CYS A 16 8.09 18.01 20.81
C CYS A 16 7.36 17.06 19.89
N TYR A 17 7.54 15.76 20.14
CA TYR A 17 6.68 14.72 19.64
C TYR A 17 5.27 15.14 20.02
N ARG A 18 4.60 15.93 19.16
CA ARG A 18 3.15 15.87 19.10
C ARG A 18 2.94 14.39 18.90
N GLN A 19 2.40 13.72 19.92
CA GLN A 19 1.80 12.41 19.78
C GLN A 19 0.75 12.62 18.68
N LEU A 20 1.17 12.44 17.43
CA LEU A 20 0.32 12.66 16.29
C LEU A 20 -0.65 11.49 16.37
N SER A 21 -1.94 11.82 16.48
CA SER A 21 -3.00 10.83 16.31
C SER A 21 -2.63 9.96 15.12
N THR A 22 -2.78 8.64 15.26
CA THR A 22 -2.45 7.72 14.18
C THR A 22 -3.18 8.07 12.90
N TYR A 23 -4.38 8.65 12.99
CA TYR A 23 -5.11 9.25 11.88
C TYR A 23 -4.28 10.29 11.10
N VAL A 24 -3.67 11.26 11.77
CA VAL A 24 -2.89 12.34 11.11
C VAL A 24 -1.64 11.76 10.44
N THR A 25 -0.98 10.80 11.09
CA THR A 25 0.19 10.10 10.54
C THR A 25 -0.18 9.32 9.28
N LYS A 26 -1.25 8.52 9.32
CA LYS A 26 -1.75 7.76 8.16
C LYS A 26 -2.17 8.68 7.03
N THR A 27 -2.84 9.78 7.36
CA THR A 27 -3.29 10.76 6.38
C THR A 27 -2.10 11.37 5.64
N ARG A 28 -1.07 11.84 6.37
CA ARG A 28 0.14 12.40 5.75
C ARG A 28 0.87 11.40 4.87
N TYR A 29 1.02 10.17 5.36
CA TYR A 29 1.63 9.08 4.58
C TYR A 29 0.86 8.82 3.29
N LEU A 30 -0.47 8.69 3.35
CA LEU A 30 -1.28 8.47 2.15
C LEU A 30 -1.26 9.67 1.20
N PHE A 31 -1.15 10.90 1.69
CA PHE A 31 -0.99 12.07 0.82
C PHE A 31 0.35 12.04 0.08
N GLU A 32 1.44 11.71 0.77
CA GLU A 32 2.75 11.54 0.15
C GLU A 32 2.70 10.51 -0.98
N LEU A 33 2.14 9.32 -0.74
CA LEU A 33 2.00 8.29 -1.78
C LEU A 33 1.08 8.68 -2.94
N LYS A 34 0.14 9.62 -2.74
CA LYS A 34 -0.77 10.08 -3.80
C LYS A 34 -0.17 11.20 -4.66
N GLU A 35 0.78 11.96 -4.12
CA GLU A 35 1.41 13.09 -4.79
C GLU A 35 2.74 12.71 -5.46
N ASP A 36 3.39 11.63 -4.99
CA ASP A 36 4.68 11.15 -5.47
C ASP A 36 4.59 9.68 -5.95
N ASP A 37 4.61 9.50 -7.26
CA ASP A 37 4.55 8.19 -7.91
C ASP A 37 5.77 7.31 -7.57
N ASP A 38 6.96 7.89 -7.38
CA ASP A 38 8.17 7.14 -7.01
C ASP A 38 8.07 6.64 -5.56
N ALA A 39 7.51 7.46 -4.65
CA ALA A 39 7.21 7.04 -3.29
C ALA A 39 6.16 5.93 -3.27
N CYS A 40 5.11 6.06 -4.09
CA CYS A 40 4.08 5.03 -4.25
C CYS A 40 4.66 3.71 -4.77
N LYS A 41 5.48 3.76 -5.83
CA LYS A 41 6.15 2.58 -6.42
C LYS A 41 7.09 1.90 -5.43
N LYS A 42 7.77 2.65 -4.57
CA LYS A 42 8.58 2.09 -3.46
C LYS A 42 7.69 1.40 -2.42
N ALA A 43 6.60 2.05 -2.02
CA ALA A 43 5.66 1.49 -1.05
C ALA A 43 4.99 0.20 -1.56
N GLN A 44 4.78 0.08 -2.88
CA GLN A 44 4.26 -1.11 -3.53
C GLN A 44 5.16 -2.35 -3.35
N GLN A 45 6.48 -2.16 -3.19
CA GLN A 45 7.43 -3.26 -2.98
C GLN A 45 7.25 -3.97 -1.63
N THR A 46 6.76 -3.25 -0.63
CA THR A 46 6.57 -3.76 0.75
C THR A 46 5.12 -3.72 1.20
N GLY A 47 4.20 -3.39 0.29
CA GLY A 47 2.78 -3.24 0.60
C GLY A 47 2.05 -4.57 0.68
N ALA A 48 0.80 -4.49 1.14
CA ALA A 48 -0.15 -5.58 1.11
C ALA A 48 -1.15 -5.40 -0.03
N PHE A 49 -1.46 -6.49 -0.71
CA PHE A 49 -2.36 -6.52 -1.86
C PHE A 49 -3.66 -7.24 -1.52
N TYR A 50 -4.77 -6.60 -1.89
CA TYR A 50 -6.11 -7.17 -1.88
C TYR A 50 -6.55 -7.42 -3.31
N LEU A 51 -7.08 -8.61 -3.55
CA LEU A 51 -7.43 -9.05 -4.90
C LEU A 51 -8.91 -8.84 -5.16
N PHE A 52 -9.21 -8.42 -6.38
CA PHE A 52 -10.56 -8.24 -6.88
C PHE A 52 -10.73 -9.00 -8.19
N HIS A 53 -11.98 -9.30 -8.52
CA HIS A 53 -12.37 -9.75 -9.84
C HIS A 53 -13.70 -9.10 -10.23
N ASN A 54 -13.70 -8.34 -11.33
CA ASN A 54 -14.87 -7.56 -11.75
C ASN A 54 -15.38 -6.65 -10.62
N LEU A 55 -14.45 -5.97 -9.94
CA LEU A 55 -14.70 -5.10 -8.79
C LEU A 55 -15.32 -5.79 -7.57
N ALA A 56 -15.40 -7.12 -7.54
CA ALA A 56 -15.79 -7.88 -6.35
C ALA A 56 -14.54 -8.35 -5.57
N PRO A 57 -14.45 -8.12 -4.25
CA PRO A 57 -13.29 -8.52 -3.46
C PRO A 57 -13.21 -10.05 -3.35
N LEU A 58 -12.00 -10.59 -3.44
CA LEU A 58 -11.76 -11.98 -3.09
C LEU A 58 -11.82 -12.12 -1.57
N LEU A 59 -12.72 -13.00 -1.11
CA LEU A 59 -12.96 -13.25 0.30
C LEU A 59 -12.70 -14.72 0.64
N GLN A 60 -12.04 -14.93 1.77
CA GLN A 60 -11.82 -16.23 2.37
C GLN A 60 -12.73 -16.39 3.58
N LYS A 61 -13.47 -17.49 3.64
CA LYS A 61 -14.29 -17.84 4.80
C LYS A 61 -13.38 -18.24 5.96
N SER A 62 -13.53 -17.57 7.10
CA SER A 62 -12.86 -17.90 8.36
C SER A 62 -13.93 -18.05 9.45
N GLY A 63 -14.27 -19.31 9.76
CA GLY A 63 -15.38 -19.64 10.66
C GLY A 63 -16.72 -19.09 10.17
N HIS A 64 -17.30 -18.15 10.92
CA HIS A 64 -18.57 -17.48 10.62
C HIS A 64 -18.40 -16.14 9.89
N GLN A 65 -17.18 -15.74 9.53
CA GLN A 65 -16.89 -14.45 8.91
C GLN A 65 -16.19 -14.63 7.56
N TYR A 66 -16.23 -13.57 6.75
CA TYR A 66 -15.47 -13.47 5.52
C TYR A 66 -14.38 -12.42 5.70
N LEU A 67 -13.15 -12.78 5.37
CA LEU A 67 -11.99 -11.90 5.45
C LEU A 67 -11.39 -11.74 4.06
N ALA A 68 -10.93 -10.55 3.72
CA ALA A 68 -10.16 -10.33 2.50
C ALA A 68 -8.70 -10.72 2.77
N PRO A 69 -8.15 -11.73 2.06
CA PRO A 69 -6.75 -12.12 2.22
C PRO A 69 -5.83 -10.98 1.79
N GLN A 70 -4.77 -10.77 2.57
CA GLN A 70 -3.67 -9.91 2.19
C GLN A 70 -2.57 -10.76 1.56
N HIS A 71 -1.99 -10.25 0.47
CA HIS A 71 -0.86 -10.88 -0.20
C HIS A 71 0.34 -9.94 -0.18
N SER A 72 1.54 -10.49 0.03
CA SER A 72 2.78 -9.78 -0.25
C SER A 72 3.02 -9.68 -1.77
N LEU A 73 3.94 -8.79 -2.19
CA LEU A 73 4.35 -8.69 -3.60
C LEU A 73 4.81 -10.05 -4.16
N PHE A 74 5.66 -10.76 -3.42
CA PHE A 74 6.19 -12.06 -3.84
C PHE A 74 5.09 -13.12 -4.03
N GLU A 75 4.12 -13.16 -3.11
CA GLU A 75 2.98 -14.08 -3.24
C GLU A 75 2.10 -13.71 -4.43
N LEU A 76 1.92 -12.42 -4.69
CA LEU A 76 1.16 -11.92 -5.82
C LEU A 76 1.83 -12.27 -7.15
N GLU A 77 3.13 -12.04 -7.30
CA GLU A 77 3.89 -12.44 -8.49
C GLU A 77 3.75 -13.95 -8.75
N ARG A 78 3.87 -14.77 -7.69
CA ARG A 78 3.68 -16.22 -7.79
C ARG A 78 2.26 -16.59 -8.22
N LEU A 79 1.24 -15.88 -7.72
CA LEU A 79 -0.15 -16.09 -8.10
C LEU A 79 -0.38 -15.72 -9.57
N LEU A 80 0.08 -14.55 -10.01
CA LEU A 80 -0.04 -14.10 -11.40
C LEU A 80 0.65 -15.10 -12.35
N GLY A 81 1.84 -15.57 -12.01
CA GLY A 81 2.55 -16.59 -12.78
C GLY A 81 1.77 -17.91 -12.91
N LYS A 82 1.04 -18.34 -11.87
CA LYS A 82 0.17 -19.54 -11.94
C LYS A 82 -1.01 -19.35 -12.90
N PHE A 83 -1.51 -18.13 -13.06
CA PHE A 83 -2.60 -17.79 -13.99
C PHE A 83 -2.10 -17.35 -15.38
N GLY A 84 -0.80 -17.48 -15.64
CA GLY A 84 -0.18 -17.04 -16.90
C GLY A 84 -0.29 -15.53 -17.13
N GLN A 85 -0.45 -14.75 -16.06
CA GLN A 85 -0.53 -13.30 -16.11
C GLN A 85 0.86 -12.68 -15.97
N ASP A 86 1.07 -11.56 -16.67
CA ASP A 86 2.31 -10.79 -16.54
C ASP A 86 2.39 -10.11 -15.16
N SER A 87 3.56 -10.17 -14.52
CA SER A 87 3.85 -9.44 -13.29
C SER A 87 3.73 -7.91 -13.46
N GLN A 88 3.87 -7.39 -14.69
CA GLN A 88 3.63 -5.96 -14.96
C GLN A 88 2.23 -5.50 -14.55
N ARG A 89 1.24 -6.40 -14.50
CA ARG A 89 -0.11 -6.08 -14.01
C ARG A 89 -0.15 -5.59 -12.57
N ILE A 90 0.89 -5.83 -11.78
CA ILE A 90 0.99 -5.28 -10.43
C ILE A 90 1.01 -3.74 -10.48
N GLU A 91 1.56 -3.14 -11.54
CA GLU A 91 1.57 -1.68 -11.73
C GLU A 91 0.15 -1.09 -11.85
N ASP A 92 -0.84 -1.89 -12.26
CA ASP A 92 -2.25 -1.48 -12.34
C ASP A 92 -2.94 -1.43 -10.96
N SER A 93 -2.26 -1.80 -9.88
CA SER A 93 -2.85 -1.81 -8.54
C SER A 93 -3.14 -0.39 -8.02
N VAL A 94 -4.28 -0.23 -7.36
CA VAL A 94 -4.74 1.06 -6.84
C VAL A 94 -4.44 1.18 -5.36
N LEU A 95 -3.81 2.27 -4.93
CA LEU A 95 -3.60 2.58 -3.52
C LEU A 95 -4.96 2.83 -2.82
N ILE A 96 -5.29 2.01 -1.81
CA ILE A 96 -6.57 2.08 -1.10
C ILE A 96 -6.45 2.46 0.38
N GLY A 97 -5.25 2.38 0.97
CA GLY A 97 -5.07 2.70 2.38
C GLY A 97 -3.71 2.33 2.94
N CYS A 98 -3.61 2.32 4.27
CA CYS A 98 -2.41 1.88 4.97
C CYS A 98 -2.70 1.37 6.38
N SER A 99 -1.78 0.57 6.92
CA SER A 99 -1.77 0.14 8.31
C SER A 99 -1.34 1.26 9.27
N GLU A 100 -1.43 1.00 10.58
CA GLU A 100 -0.92 1.93 11.61
C GLU A 100 0.61 2.08 11.54
N GLN A 101 1.31 1.05 11.05
CA GLN A 101 2.76 1.02 10.87
C GLN A 101 3.19 1.54 9.48
N GLN A 102 2.29 2.21 8.76
CA GLN A 102 2.54 2.76 7.42
C GLN A 102 2.89 1.70 6.36
N GLU A 103 2.33 0.50 6.48
CA GLU A 103 2.32 -0.45 5.37
C GLU A 103 1.20 -0.04 4.40
N ALA A 104 1.53 0.23 3.14
CA ALA A 104 0.56 0.61 2.12
C ALA A 104 -0.30 -0.58 1.68
N TRP A 105 -1.56 -0.32 1.40
CA TRP A 105 -2.53 -1.30 0.92
C TRP A 105 -2.95 -0.98 -0.50
N PHE A 106 -2.86 -1.98 -1.36
CA PHE A 106 -3.16 -1.88 -2.78
C PHE A 106 -4.30 -2.83 -3.15
N ALA A 107 -5.15 -2.42 -4.08
CA ALA A 107 -6.19 -3.27 -4.68
C ALA A 107 -5.79 -3.60 -6.11
N LEU A 108 -5.81 -4.87 -6.48
CA LEU A 108 -5.57 -5.31 -7.85
C LEU A 108 -6.77 -6.12 -8.36
N ASP A 109 -7.40 -5.66 -9.45
CA ASP A 109 -8.40 -6.46 -10.16
C ASP A 109 -7.69 -7.40 -11.14
N LEU A 110 -7.87 -8.70 -10.93
CA LEU A 110 -7.26 -9.74 -11.74
C LEU A 110 -7.86 -9.81 -13.15
N GLY A 111 -9.06 -9.27 -13.39
CA GLY A 111 -9.67 -9.22 -14.72
C GLY A 111 -9.66 -10.56 -15.46
N LEU A 112 -9.82 -11.68 -14.74
CA LEU A 112 -9.78 -13.02 -15.33
C LEU A 112 -10.97 -13.17 -16.29
N ASN A 113 -10.71 -13.35 -17.58
CA ASN A 113 -11.78 -13.63 -18.53
C ASN A 113 -12.48 -14.93 -18.11
N SER A 114 -13.81 -15.00 -18.15
CA SER A 114 -14.59 -16.19 -17.77
C SER A 114 -14.22 -17.48 -18.53
N SER A 115 -13.44 -17.36 -19.61
CA SER A 115 -12.88 -18.44 -20.40
C SER A 115 -11.61 -19.08 -19.81
N SER A 116 -11.00 -18.54 -18.76
CA SER A 116 -9.91 -19.22 -18.00
C SER A 116 -10.49 -20.28 -17.06
N SER A 117 -11.53 -20.98 -17.51
CA SER A 117 -12.00 -22.20 -16.91
C SER A 117 -10.86 -23.21 -16.98
N ILE A 118 -10.39 -23.59 -15.80
CA ILE A 118 -9.42 -24.63 -15.52
C ILE A 118 -9.58 -25.78 -16.52
N ASN A 119 -8.68 -25.87 -17.50
CA ASN A 119 -8.40 -27.15 -18.17
C ASN A 119 -7.65 -28.00 -17.13
N GLY A 120 -8.41 -28.60 -16.23
CA GLY A 120 -7.93 -29.67 -15.37
C GLY A 120 -7.74 -30.90 -16.23
N THR A 121 -6.51 -31.14 -16.66
CA THR A 121 -6.03 -32.45 -17.12
C THR A 121 -5.22 -33.10 -16.02
#